data_AF-E7RNZ2-F1
#
_entry.id   AF-E7RNZ2-F1
#
_cell.length_a   1.000
_cell.length_b   1.000
_cell.length_c   1.000
_cell.angle_alpha   90.00
_cell.angle_beta   90.00
_cell.angle_gamma   90.00
#
_symmetry.space_group_name_H-M   'P 1'
#
loop_
_entity.id
_entity.type
_entity.pdbx_description
1 polymer ?
#
loop_
_entity_poly.entity_id
_entity_poly.type
_entity_poly.pdbx_seq_one_letter_code
_entity_poly.pdbx_strand_id
1 'polypeptide(L)'
;MAHPDKETIYDERRAFENEFSPIFLLHYSISYRINCKNTSHEFALKGLNATNYREYSGHAYNLHTGAIEPRRLKTTVLNLLYRIDF
;
A
#
# COMPACT_ATOMS: atom_id res chain seq x y z
N MET A 1 33.00 3.11 -4.96
CA MET A 1 33.15 3.91 -3.73
C MET A 1 31.79 4.50 -3.40
N ALA A 2 31.11 3.97 -2.37
CA ALA A 2 29.86 4.54 -1.87
C ALA A 2 30.22 5.84 -1.13
N HIS A 3 29.71 6.99 -1.60
CA HIS A 3 29.93 8.27 -0.93
C HIS A 3 28.98 8.34 0.27
N PRO A 4 29.45 8.62 1.50
CA PRO A 4 28.61 8.65 2.71
C PRO A 4 27.46 9.67 2.63
N ASP A 5 27.57 10.69 1.76
CA ASP A 5 26.57 11.75 1.61
C ASP A 5 25.30 11.33 0.84
N LYS A 6 25.23 10.07 0.39
CA LYS A 6 24.09 9.53 -0.39
C LYS A 6 23.26 8.49 0.37
N GLU A 7 23.64 8.18 1.61
CA GLU A 7 22.93 7.23 2.47
C GLU A 7 22.24 7.94 3.63
N THR A 8 21.11 7.40 4.05
CA THR A 8 20.34 7.98 5.16
C THR A 8 20.92 7.50 6.48
N ILE A 9 21.36 8.42 7.33
CA ILE A 9 21.85 8.14 8.69
C ILE A 9 20.71 8.39 9.67
N TYR A 10 20.34 7.38 10.45
CA TYR A 10 19.28 7.48 11.47
C TYR A 10 19.89 7.64 12.86
N ASP A 11 19.41 8.61 13.64
CA ASP A 11 19.71 8.73 15.06
C ASP A 11 18.68 7.94 15.87
N GLU A 12 19.04 6.71 16.23
CA GLU A 12 18.13 5.80 16.94
C GLU A 12 17.76 6.29 18.34
N ARG A 13 18.54 7.21 18.95
CA ARG A 13 18.22 7.79 20.26
C ARG A 13 16.98 8.68 20.21
N ARG A 14 16.59 9.14 19.02
CA ARG A 14 15.48 10.07 18.75
C ARG A 14 14.41 9.47 17.85
N ALA A 15 14.39 8.14 17.70
CA ALA A 15 13.54 7.43 16.74
C ALA A 15 12.02 7.70 16.90
N PHE A 16 11.57 8.09 18.09
CA PHE A 16 10.16 8.33 18.41
C PHE A 16 9.86 9.80 18.77
N GLU A 17 10.80 10.71 18.55
CA GLU A 17 10.60 12.12 18.90
C GLU A 17 9.64 12.82 17.93
N ASN A 18 9.59 12.35 16.69
CA ASN A 18 8.67 12.84 15.68
C ASN A 18 7.68 11.73 15.32
N GLU A 19 6.38 12.05 15.40
CA GLU A 19 5.32 11.15 14.99
C GLU A 19 4.89 11.43 13.54
N PHE A 20 4.57 10.37 12.80
CA PHE A 20 3.95 10.52 11.49
C PHE A 20 2.51 11.04 11.64
N SER A 21 2.07 11.82 10.66
CA SER A 21 0.66 12.19 10.58
C SER A 21 -0.23 10.94 10.48
N PRO A 22 -1.44 10.95 11.08
CA PRO A 22 -2.32 9.80 11.08
C PRO A 22 -2.61 9.29 9.67
N ILE A 23 -2.59 7.97 9.53
CA ILE A 23 -2.79 7.28 8.25
C ILE A 23 -4.27 6.94 8.10
N PHE A 24 -4.86 7.28 6.95
CA PHE A 24 -6.23 6.89 6.59
C PHE A 24 -6.22 5.92 5.40
N LEU A 25 -6.38 4.62 5.70
CA LEU A 25 -6.39 3.53 4.74
C LEU A 25 -7.76 2.85 4.72
N LEU A 26 -8.31 2.70 3.52
CA LEU A 26 -9.56 1.96 3.29
C LEU A 26 -9.31 0.71 2.46
N HIS A 27 -9.72 -0.44 3.00
CA HIS A 27 -9.76 -1.72 2.31
C HIS A 27 -11.19 -2.24 2.34
N TYR A 28 -11.64 -2.83 1.23
CA TYR A 28 -12.97 -3.41 1.14
C TYR A 28 -12.95 -4.77 0.45
N SER A 29 -13.82 -5.67 0.90
CA SER A 29 -14.05 -6.97 0.31
C SER A 29 -15.55 -7.25 0.33
N ILE A 30 -16.15 -7.41 -0.84
CA ILE A 30 -17.56 -7.67 -1.01
C ILE A 30 -17.67 -9.01 -1.72
N SER A 31 -18.45 -9.94 -1.18
CA SER A 31 -18.73 -11.24 -1.81
C SER A 31 -20.22 -11.51 -1.83
N TYR A 32 -20.73 -12.00 -2.95
CA TYR A 32 -22.13 -12.34 -3.12
C TYR A 32 -22.27 -13.68 -3.83
N ARG A 33 -23.05 -14.59 -3.25
CA ARG A 33 -23.28 -15.93 -3.76
C ARG A 33 -24.76 -16.17 -4.03
N ILE A 34 -25.06 -16.69 -5.21
CA ILE A 34 -26.39 -17.06 -5.68
C ILE A 34 -26.42 -18.58 -5.80
N ASN A 35 -27.32 -19.24 -5.05
CA ASN A 35 -27.51 -20.69 -5.12
C ASN A 35 -28.72 -21.03 -6.00
N CYS A 36 -28.46 -21.71 -7.10
CA CYS A 36 -29.46 -22.33 -7.96
C CYS A 36 -29.55 -23.83 -7.64
N LYS A 37 -30.58 -24.49 -8.16
CA LYS A 37 -30.87 -25.92 -7.87
C LYS A 37 -29.69 -26.87 -8.19
N ASN A 38 -28.96 -26.59 -9.26
CA ASN A 38 -27.84 -27.42 -9.76
C ASN A 38 -26.56 -26.60 -10.02
N THR A 39 -26.49 -25.36 -9.53
CA THR A 39 -25.36 -24.46 -9.83
C THR A 39 -25.26 -23.40 -8.74
N SER A 40 -24.05 -22.97 -8.40
CA SER A 40 -23.82 -21.81 -7.55
C SER A 40 -22.97 -20.79 -8.30
N HIS A 41 -23.31 -19.53 -8.16
CA HIS A 41 -22.58 -18.41 -8.73
C HIS A 41 -22.04 -17.54 -7.61
N GLU A 42 -20.75 -17.25 -7.62
CA GLU A 42 -20.14 -16.36 -6.63
C GLU A 42 -19.37 -15.24 -7.30
N PHE A 43 -19.66 -14.02 -6.88
CA PHE A 43 -18.98 -12.80 -7.29
C PHE A 43 -18.22 -12.26 -6.07
N ALA A 44 -16.95 -11.95 -6.22
CA ALA A 44 -16.19 -11.28 -5.18
C ALA A 44 -15.39 -10.10 -5.73
N LEU A 45 -15.42 -8.99 -5.01
CA LEU A 45 -14.72 -7.75 -5.32
C LEU A 45 -13.87 -7.37 -4.12
N LYS A 46 -12.55 -7.23 -4.32
CA LYS A 46 -11.60 -6.79 -3.30
C LYS A 46 -10.89 -5.54 -3.76
N GLY A 47 -10.93 -4.49 -2.94
CA GLY A 47 -10.18 -3.26 -3.14
C GLY A 47 -9.21 -3.03 -1.98
N LEU A 48 -7.95 -2.77 -2.31
CA LEU A 48 -6.92 -2.38 -1.35
C LEU A 48 -6.50 -0.93 -1.58
N ASN A 49 -6.32 -0.16 -0.50
CA ASN A 49 -5.93 1.24 -0.54
C ASN A 49 -6.85 2.09 -1.43
N ALA A 50 -8.15 2.03 -1.14
CA ALA A 50 -9.19 2.78 -1.84
C ALA A 50 -9.11 4.29 -1.56
N THR A 51 -8.50 4.70 -0.44
CA THR A 51 -8.21 6.09 -0.10
C THR A 51 -7.05 6.68 -0.88
N ASN A 52 -6.36 5.87 -1.69
CA ASN A 52 -5.26 6.32 -2.53
C ASN A 52 -4.12 6.97 -1.69
N TYR A 53 -3.90 6.41 -0.49
CA TYR A 53 -2.87 6.87 0.42
C TYR A 53 -1.48 6.51 -0.11
N ARG A 54 -0.52 7.43 0.06
CA ARG A 54 0.88 7.24 -0.32
C ARG A 54 1.66 6.83 0.92
N GLU A 55 1.91 5.54 1.04
CA GLU A 55 2.63 4.94 2.16
C GLU A 55 4.10 5.30 2.12
N TYR A 56 4.66 5.63 3.28
CA TYR A 56 6.09 5.88 3.41
C TYR A 56 6.85 4.56 3.27
N SER A 57 7.80 4.52 2.33
CA SER A 57 8.57 3.32 1.97
C SER A 57 10.06 3.44 2.32
N GLY A 58 10.48 4.56 2.92
CA GLY A 58 11.88 4.84 3.25
C GLY A 58 12.34 6.21 2.72
N HIS A 59 13.65 6.41 2.67
CA HIS A 59 14.28 7.59 2.07
C HIS A 59 15.14 7.18 0.88
N ALA A 60 15.22 8.04 -0.13
CA ALA A 60 16.08 7.82 -1.29
C ALA A 60 16.79 9.12 -1.69
N TYR A 61 18.02 9.00 -2.15
CA TYR A 61 18.76 10.14 -2.71
C TYR A 61 18.19 10.52 -4.07
N ASN A 62 17.75 11.77 -4.22
CA ASN A 62 17.24 12.30 -5.45
C ASN A 62 18.39 12.99 -6.22
N LEU A 63 18.76 12.45 -7.38
CA LEU A 63 19.87 12.95 -8.20
C LEU A 63 19.60 14.33 -8.82
N HIS A 64 18.32 14.74 -8.95
CA HIS A 64 17.96 16.06 -9.48
C HIS A 64 18.02 17.15 -8.42
N THR A 65 17.56 16.87 -7.19
CA THR A 65 17.55 17.84 -6.09
C THR A 65 18.83 17.79 -5.25
N GLY A 66 19.62 16.71 -5.39
CA GLY A 66 20.85 16.50 -4.64
C GLY A 66 20.62 16.18 -3.16
N ALA A 67 19.38 15.89 -2.76
CA ALA A 67 18.97 15.70 -1.37
C ALA A 67 18.35 14.32 -1.13
N ILE A 68 18.37 13.88 0.12
CA ILE A 68 17.66 12.68 0.58
C ILE A 68 16.20 13.05 0.83
N GLU A 69 15.29 12.41 0.10
CA GLU A 69 13.85 12.70 0.17
C GLU A 69 13.07 11.45 0.63
N PRO A 70 11.96 11.63 1.37
CA PRO A 70 11.11 10.52 1.76
C PRO A 70 10.44 9.92 0.52
N ARG A 71 10.73 8.64 0.27
CA ARG A 71 10.11 7.86 -0.79
C ARG A 71 8.74 7.39 -0.32
N ARG A 72 7.70 7.82 -1.04
CA ARG A 72 6.33 7.35 -0.80
C ARG A 72 5.82 6.55 -1.98
N LEU A 73 5.30 5.36 -1.72
CA LEU A 73 4.74 4.47 -2.73
C LEU A 73 3.21 4.50 -2.65
N LYS A 74 2.58 4.36 -3.82
CA LYS A 74 1.14 4.26 -3.97
C LYS A 74 0.84 2.94 -4.66
N THR A 75 0.17 2.05 -3.94
CA THR A 75 -0.33 0.79 -4.51
C THR A 75 -1.81 0.68 -4.19
N THR A 76 -2.64 0.78 -5.21
CA THR A 76 -4.09 0.49 -5.14
C THR A 76 -4.32 -0.78 -5.95
N VAL A 77 -4.99 -1.77 -5.37
CA VAL A 77 -5.25 -3.06 -6.03
C VAL A 77 -6.75 -3.27 -6.07
N LEU A 78 -7.26 -3.65 -7.25
CA LEU A 78 -8.64 -4.06 -7.43
C LEU A 78 -8.67 -5.47 -8.02
N ASN A 79 -9.31 -6.40 -7.32
CA ASN A 79 -9.48 -7.78 -7.75
C ASN A 79 -10.96 -8.10 -7.90
N LEU A 80 -11.34 -8.61 -9.07
CA LEU A 80 -12.66 -9.16 -9.36
C LEU A 80 -12.54 -10.66 -9.59
N LEU A 81 -13.35 -11.43 -8.88
CA LEU A 81 -13.43 -12.88 -8.98
C LEU A 81 -14.86 -13.27 -9.32
N TYR A 82 -14.99 -14.25 -10.21
CA TYR A 82 -16.24 -14.94 -10.47
C TYR A 82 -15.99 -16.44 -10.44
N ARG A 83 -16.78 -17.17 -9.66
CA ARG A 83 -16.74 -18.63 -9.53
C ARG A 83 -18.11 -19.22 -9.86
N ILE A 84 -18.10 -20.35 -10.56
CA ILE A 84 -19.27 -21.21 -10.77
C ILE A 84 -18.96 -22.58 -10.17
N ASP A 85 -19.86 -23.07 -9.34
CA ASP A 85 -19.85 -24.44 -8.81
C ASP A 85 -21.04 -25.21 -9.40
N PHE A 86 -20.85 -26.46 -9.83
CA PHE A 86 -21.87 -27.31 -10.45
C PHE A 86 -22.36 -28.40 -9.49
#